data_AF-A0A971MZY6-F1
#
_entry.id   AF-A0A971MZY6-F1
#
_cell.length_a   1.000
_cell.length_b   1.000
_cell.length_c   1.000
_cell.angle_alpha   90.00
_cell.angle_beta   90.00
_cell.angle_gamma   90.00
#
_symmetry.space_group_name_H-M   'P 1'
#
loop_
_entity.id
_entity.type
_entity.pdbx_description
1 polymer ?
#
loop_
_entity_poly.entity_id
_entity_poly.type
_entity_poly.pdbx_seq_one_letter_code
_entity_poly.pdbx_strand_id
1 'polypeptide(L)'
;WLHTGDIGRMGRRNSISITGRSKSMIVLSSGKKVFPEELETLLKQGEYIKDSLVFGQETDSGDVIITAKLVLDEERIRERTGNHDGVLNEADISDELALMIDEINRSLPSFKGIRSYFYSFQDMIQTTTMKVRRGMEMDNLKVLYEQSKENWQALRGANIDKLTAAAEESQNSTEAKDNTSGLTAEGSDKKVAKPEKENSILENMRLKELKRARHRYYRELRVINRMRENIEKRRGLLAEDERNLEICEAVLKQRLNKIKQTIEVDGSASPKALLQEN
;
A
#
# COMPACT_ATOMS: atom_id res chain seq x y z
N TRP A 1 25.13 -3.80 -28.96
CA TRP A 1 24.01 -3.37 -28.10
C TRP A 1 23.68 -4.48 -27.13
N LEU A 2 23.53 -4.18 -25.83
CA LEU A 2 23.10 -5.13 -24.81
C LEU A 2 21.62 -4.88 -24.47
N HIS A 3 20.77 -5.88 -24.66
CA HIS A 3 19.33 -5.76 -24.42
C HIS A 3 18.98 -6.13 -22.98
N THR A 4 19.05 -5.17 -22.05
CA THR A 4 18.85 -5.42 -20.61
C THR A 4 17.40 -5.81 -20.26
N GLY A 5 16.43 -5.36 -21.06
CA GLY A 5 15.01 -5.57 -20.80
C GLY A 5 14.44 -4.65 -19.70
N ASP A 6 15.21 -3.66 -19.25
CA ASP A 6 14.73 -2.64 -18.32
C ASP A 6 14.08 -1.49 -19.10
N ILE A 7 12.96 -0.99 -18.60
CA ILE A 7 12.20 0.10 -19.20
C ILE A 7 12.50 1.36 -18.40
N GLY A 8 13.09 2.35 -19.08
CA GLY A 8 13.40 3.64 -18.50
C GLY A 8 12.50 4.75 -19.02
N ARG A 9 12.28 5.75 -18.19
CA ARG A 9 11.71 7.04 -18.60
C ARG A 9 12.83 8.07 -18.61
N MET A 10 12.91 8.83 -19.70
CA MET A 10 13.80 9.97 -19.79
C MET A 10 13.14 11.19 -19.14
N GLY A 11 13.80 11.71 -18.11
CA GLY A 11 13.39 12.89 -17.35
C GLY A 11 13.95 14.19 -17.93
N ARG A 12 13.70 15.29 -17.20
CA ARG A 12 14.32 16.59 -17.51
C ARG A 12 15.82 16.52 -17.20
N ARG A 13 16.65 17.18 -18.01
CA ARG A 13 18.14 17.16 -17.89
C ARG A 13 18.81 15.80 -18.18
N ASN A 14 18.27 15.01 -19.11
CA ASN A 14 18.85 13.73 -19.55
C ASN A 14 19.05 12.69 -18.42
N SER A 15 18.30 12.81 -17.32
CA SER A 15 18.27 11.77 -16.28
C SER A 15 17.40 10.60 -16.73
N ILE A 16 17.90 9.38 -16.60
CA ILE A 16 17.14 8.16 -16.89
C ILE A 16 16.69 7.55 -15.56
N SER A 17 15.39 7.30 -15.42
CA SER A 17 14.83 6.57 -14.28
C SER A 17 14.28 5.24 -14.75
N ILE A 18 14.67 4.15 -14.10
CA ILE A 18 14.13 2.82 -14.37
C ILE A 18 12.71 2.74 -13.80
N THR A 19 11.76 2.33 -14.63
CA THR A 19 10.32 2.29 -14.31
C THR A 19 9.76 0.88 -14.19
N GLY A 20 10.47 -0.13 -14.69
CA GLY A 20 10.07 -1.53 -14.57
C GLY A 20 10.80 -2.43 -15.56
N ARG A 21 10.46 -3.72 -15.59
CA ARG A 21 11.03 -4.70 -16.51
C ARG A 21 10.02 -5.08 -17.60
N SER A 22 10.47 -5.20 -18.84
CA SER A 22 9.58 -5.52 -19.98
C SER A 22 8.82 -6.84 -19.81
N LYS A 23 9.42 -7.83 -19.15
CA LYS A 23 8.81 -9.13 -18.85
C LYS A 23 7.75 -9.10 -17.75
N SER A 24 7.75 -8.06 -16.92
CA SER A 24 6.85 -7.92 -15.76
C SER A 24 5.67 -7.00 -16.04
N MET A 25 5.64 -6.36 -17.21
CA MET A 25 4.59 -5.44 -17.62
C MET A 25 3.23 -6.14 -17.72
N ILE A 26 2.21 -5.54 -17.09
CA ILE A 26 0.82 -5.94 -17.21
C ILE A 26 0.20 -5.20 -18.40
N VAL A 27 -0.48 -5.94 -19.27
CA VAL A 27 -1.28 -5.38 -20.36
C VAL A 27 -2.75 -5.51 -19.99
N LEU A 28 -3.43 -4.38 -19.80
CA LEU A 28 -4.86 -4.36 -19.52
C LEU A 28 -5.64 -4.69 -20.80
N SER A 29 -6.89 -5.16 -20.68
CA SER A 29 -7.77 -5.43 -21.82
C SER A 29 -8.02 -4.20 -22.70
N SER A 30 -7.81 -2.99 -22.17
CA SER A 30 -7.82 -1.75 -22.93
C SER A 30 -6.54 -1.48 -23.75
N GLY A 31 -5.56 -2.39 -23.75
CA GLY A 31 -4.23 -2.23 -24.37
C GLY A 31 -3.26 -1.32 -23.60
N LYS A 32 -3.67 -0.79 -22.43
CA LYS A 32 -2.82 0.07 -21.60
C LYS A 32 -1.81 -0.77 -20.84
N LYS A 33 -0.60 -0.21 -20.67
CA LYS A 33 0.53 -0.86 -20.01
C LYS A 33 0.68 -0.35 -18.58
N VAL A 34 0.85 -1.29 -17.65
CA VAL A 34 1.08 -1.01 -16.23
C VAL A 34 2.33 -1.75 -15.80
N PHE A 35 3.21 -1.06 -15.09
CA PHE A 35 4.46 -1.63 -14.58
C PHE A 35 4.28 -1.90 -13.08
N PRO A 36 4.27 -3.17 -12.65
CA PRO A 36 4.11 -3.54 -11.24
C PRO A 36 5.08 -2.83 -10.32
N GLU A 37 6.34 -2.67 -10.74
CA GLU A 37 7.41 -2.13 -9.90
C GLU A 37 7.14 -0.67 -9.46
N GLU A 38 6.44 0.11 -10.30
CA GLU A 38 5.99 1.46 -9.97
C GLU A 38 4.97 1.43 -8.81
N LEU A 39 4.01 0.50 -8.87
CA LEU A 39 2.98 0.33 -7.85
C LEU A 39 3.55 -0.27 -6.55
N GLU A 40 4.44 -1.27 -6.66
CA GLU A 40 5.15 -1.87 -5.53
C GLU A 40 5.98 -0.82 -4.77
N THR A 41 6.62 0.11 -5.50
CA THR A 41 7.38 1.21 -4.88
C THR A 41 6.47 2.14 -4.09
N LEU A 42 5.27 2.45 -4.60
CA LEU A 42 4.28 3.27 -3.89
C LEU A 42 3.72 2.55 -2.67
N LEU A 43 3.42 1.25 -2.79
CA LEU A 43 2.95 0.43 -1.67
C LEU A 43 3.99 0.35 -0.55
N LYS A 44 5.28 0.24 -0.91
CA LYS A 44 6.40 0.16 0.05
C LYS A 44 6.67 1.46 0.82
N GLN A 45 6.03 2.57 0.44
CA GLN A 45 6.02 3.80 1.25
C GLN A 45 5.13 3.66 2.50
N GLY A 46 4.26 2.65 2.54
CA GLY A 46 3.50 2.28 3.71
C GLY A 46 4.38 1.77 4.84
N GLU A 47 4.34 2.42 6.00
CA GLU A 47 5.21 2.10 7.14
C GLU A 47 5.09 0.64 7.61
N TYR A 48 3.91 0.04 7.48
CA TYR A 48 3.61 -1.33 7.89
C TYR A 48 3.70 -2.36 6.73
N ILE A 49 4.09 -1.95 5.52
CA ILE A 49 4.28 -2.86 4.37
C ILE A 49 5.72 -3.35 4.36
N LYS A 50 5.93 -4.63 4.63
CA LYS A 50 7.26 -5.27 4.58
C LYS A 50 7.67 -5.50 3.12
N ASP A 51 6.80 -6.12 2.34
CA ASP A 51 6.96 -6.33 0.91
C ASP A 51 5.61 -6.33 0.18
N SER A 52 5.65 -6.18 -1.14
CA SER A 52 4.47 -6.26 -1.99
C SER A 52 4.78 -6.93 -3.32
N LEU A 53 3.77 -7.59 -3.89
CA LEU A 53 3.81 -8.16 -5.24
C LEU A 53 2.56 -7.69 -5.99
N VAL A 54 2.78 -6.99 -7.10
CA VAL A 54 1.68 -6.51 -7.96
C VAL A 54 1.63 -7.31 -9.25
N PHE A 55 0.43 -7.71 -9.65
CA PHE A 55 0.21 -8.55 -10.82
C PHE A 55 -1.14 -8.26 -11.49
N GLY A 56 -1.25 -8.68 -12.76
CA GLY A 56 -2.50 -8.64 -13.50
C GLY A 56 -3.28 -9.92 -13.24
N GLN A 57 -4.54 -9.80 -12.82
CA GLN A 57 -5.44 -10.92 -12.63
C GLN A 57 -6.54 -10.85 -13.69
N GLU A 58 -6.74 -11.96 -14.40
CA GLU A 58 -7.89 -12.10 -15.30
C GLU A 58 -9.16 -12.34 -14.48
N THR A 59 -10.22 -11.64 -14.87
CA THR A 59 -11.56 -11.76 -14.32
C THR A 59 -12.38 -12.74 -15.15
N ASP A 60 -13.48 -13.26 -14.60
CA ASP A 60 -14.40 -14.14 -15.34
C ASP A 60 -14.96 -13.48 -16.62
N SER A 61 -14.94 -12.15 -16.69
CA SER A 61 -15.37 -11.36 -17.86
C SER A 61 -14.27 -11.21 -18.93
N GLY A 62 -13.07 -11.76 -18.72
CA GLY A 62 -11.92 -11.59 -19.60
C GLY A 62 -11.18 -10.24 -19.43
N ASP A 63 -11.59 -9.41 -18.48
CA ASP A 63 -10.85 -8.21 -18.12
C ASP A 63 -9.60 -8.54 -17.29
N VAL A 64 -8.53 -7.77 -17.46
CA VAL A 64 -7.35 -7.83 -16.59
C VAL A 64 -7.40 -6.67 -15.60
N ILE A 65 -7.39 -6.99 -14.31
CA ILE A 65 -7.37 -6.01 -13.23
C ILE A 65 -6.08 -6.10 -12.42
N ILE A 66 -5.69 -4.97 -11.82
CA ILE A 66 -4.46 -4.88 -11.02
C ILE A 66 -4.74 -5.39 -9.62
N THR A 67 -3.97 -6.39 -9.20
CA THR A 67 -4.06 -7.05 -7.90
C THR A 67 -2.74 -6.96 -7.14
N ALA A 68 -2.80 -6.78 -5.82
CA ALA A 68 -1.63 -6.73 -4.95
C ALA A 68 -1.68 -7.77 -3.82
N LYS A 69 -0.61 -8.56 -3.68
CA LYS A 69 -0.30 -9.28 -2.43
C LYS A 69 0.55 -8.37 -1.56
N LEU A 70 0.15 -8.18 -0.31
CA LEU A 70 0.89 -7.38 0.67
C LEU A 70 1.42 -8.27 1.79
N VAL A 71 2.70 -8.14 2.12
CA VAL A 71 3.28 -8.71 3.33
C VAL A 71 3.32 -7.61 4.39
N LEU A 72 2.64 -7.80 5.50
CA LEU A 72 2.56 -6.81 6.57
C LEU A 72 3.58 -7.11 7.67
N ASP A 73 4.12 -6.04 8.24
CA ASP A 73 4.82 -6.12 9.53
C ASP A 73 3.77 -6.11 10.65
N GLU A 74 3.65 -7.24 11.37
CA GLU A 74 2.62 -7.44 12.39
C GLU A 74 2.72 -6.43 13.54
N GLU A 75 3.94 -6.06 13.94
CA GLU A 75 4.17 -5.10 15.02
C GLU A 75 3.74 -3.69 14.58
N ARG A 76 4.18 -3.25 13.39
CA ARG A 76 3.84 -1.92 12.88
C ARG A 76 2.36 -1.76 12.57
N ILE A 77 1.70 -2.78 12.00
CA ILE A 77 0.26 -2.69 11.75
C ILE A 77 -0.52 -2.69 13.07
N ARG A 78 0.00 -3.35 14.12
CA ARG A 78 -0.60 -3.31 15.47
C ARG A 78 -0.49 -1.94 16.10
N GLU A 79 0.66 -1.29 16.00
CA GLU A 79 0.81 0.10 16.47
C GLU A 79 -0.12 1.06 15.71
N ARG A 80 -0.33 0.80 14.41
CA ARG A 80 -1.17 1.64 13.54
C ARG A 80 -2.68 1.45 13.77
N THR A 81 -3.11 0.21 13.95
CA THR A 81 -4.54 -0.17 13.99
C THR A 81 -5.04 -0.52 15.38
N GLY A 82 -4.14 -0.81 16.30
CA GLY A 82 -4.44 -1.17 17.68
C GLY A 82 -5.13 -0.02 18.39
N ASN A 83 -6.45 -0.13 18.54
CA ASN A 83 -7.16 0.58 19.59
C ASN A 83 -6.62 0.13 20.96
N HIS A 84 -6.90 0.91 22.00
CA HIS A 84 -6.41 0.86 23.38
C HIS A 84 -6.23 -0.51 24.08
N ASP A 85 -6.72 -1.61 23.50
CA ASP A 85 -6.71 -2.97 24.05
C ASP A 85 -5.58 -3.86 23.48
N GLY A 86 -4.84 -3.38 22.47
CA GLY A 86 -3.67 -4.09 21.90
C GLY A 86 -3.96 -5.29 21.00
N VAL A 87 -5.24 -5.55 20.69
CA VAL A 87 -5.66 -6.70 19.87
C VAL A 87 -5.71 -6.31 18.38
N LEU A 88 -5.02 -7.08 17.54
CA LEU A 88 -5.15 -6.99 16.08
C LEU A 88 -6.46 -7.59 15.62
N ASN A 89 -7.24 -6.80 14.88
CA ASN A 89 -8.51 -7.24 14.29
C ASN A 89 -8.42 -7.12 12.77
N GLU A 90 -8.80 -8.19 12.07
CA GLU A 90 -8.75 -8.26 10.60
C GLU A 90 -9.58 -7.17 9.93
N ALA A 91 -10.69 -6.75 10.54
CA ALA A 91 -11.50 -5.65 10.01
C ALA A 91 -10.70 -4.33 10.01
N ASP A 92 -10.06 -3.99 11.13
CA ASP A 92 -9.32 -2.74 11.28
C ASP A 92 -8.10 -2.70 10.33
N ILE A 93 -7.44 -3.85 10.11
CA ILE A 93 -6.39 -4.02 9.08
C ILE A 93 -6.96 -3.80 7.68
N SER A 94 -8.07 -4.48 7.35
CA SER A 94 -8.71 -4.36 6.04
C SER A 94 -9.06 -2.91 5.69
N ASP A 95 -9.55 -2.16 6.68
CA ASP A 95 -9.92 -0.76 6.53
C ASP A 95 -8.70 0.17 6.42
N GLU A 96 -7.61 -0.10 7.16
CA GLU A 96 -6.35 0.64 7.01
C GLU A 96 -5.73 0.42 5.63
N LEU A 97 -5.72 -0.83 5.16
CA LEU A 97 -5.30 -1.17 3.79
C LEU A 97 -6.18 -0.49 2.74
N ALA A 98 -7.50 -0.48 2.92
CA ALA A 98 -8.42 0.20 2.01
C ALA A 98 -8.11 1.70 1.91
N LEU A 99 -7.87 2.37 3.05
CA LEU A 99 -7.50 3.79 3.08
C LEU A 99 -6.18 4.07 2.36
N MET A 100 -5.15 3.25 2.60
CA MET A 100 -3.87 3.35 1.92
C MET A 100 -4.01 3.18 0.41
N ILE A 101 -4.69 2.11 -0.03
CA ILE A 101 -4.88 1.81 -1.46
C ILE A 101 -5.70 2.90 -2.15
N ASP A 102 -6.72 3.44 -1.49
CA ASP A 102 -7.51 4.55 -2.02
C ASP A 102 -6.65 5.82 -2.21
N GLU A 103 -5.73 6.12 -1.29
CA GLU A 103 -4.81 7.26 -1.41
C GLU A 103 -3.82 7.06 -2.58
N ILE A 104 -3.22 5.88 -2.69
CA ILE A 104 -2.33 5.53 -3.81
C ILE A 104 -3.10 5.67 -5.12
N ASN A 105 -4.31 5.10 -5.21
CA ASN A 105 -5.14 5.15 -6.41
C ASN A 105 -5.54 6.58 -6.81
N ARG A 106 -5.71 7.51 -5.86
CA ARG A 106 -5.98 8.93 -6.16
C ARG A 106 -4.77 9.65 -6.78
N SER A 107 -3.56 9.21 -6.48
CA SER A 107 -2.33 9.77 -7.07
C SER A 107 -2.04 9.25 -8.48
N LEU A 108 -2.73 8.19 -8.90
CA LEU A 108 -2.48 7.47 -10.14
C LEU A 108 -3.56 7.74 -11.20
N PRO A 109 -3.22 7.61 -12.50
CA PRO A 109 -4.22 7.51 -13.54
C PRO A 109 -5.21 6.37 -13.26
N SER A 110 -6.49 6.56 -13.56
CA SER A 110 -7.58 5.63 -13.21
C SER A 110 -7.38 4.17 -13.66
N PHE A 111 -6.64 3.95 -14.74
CA PHE A 111 -6.33 2.62 -15.27
C PHE A 111 -5.21 1.90 -14.52
N LYS A 112 -4.35 2.62 -13.76
CA LYS A 112 -3.30 2.03 -12.93
C LYS A 112 -3.78 1.68 -11.52
N GLY A 113 -5.04 1.97 -11.19
CA GLY A 113 -5.56 1.77 -9.85
C GLY A 113 -5.61 0.29 -9.47
N ILE A 114 -5.13 -0.03 -8.27
CA ILE A 114 -5.19 -1.36 -7.66
C ILE A 114 -6.66 -1.65 -7.31
N ARG A 115 -7.24 -2.69 -7.92
CA ARG A 115 -8.66 -3.04 -7.80
C ARG A 115 -8.93 -4.16 -6.81
N SER A 116 -7.99 -5.10 -6.69
CA SER A 116 -8.00 -6.14 -5.66
C SER A 116 -6.69 -6.14 -4.89
N TYR A 117 -6.75 -6.57 -3.64
CA TYR A 117 -5.58 -6.74 -2.79
C TYR A 117 -5.92 -7.68 -1.64
N PHE A 118 -4.91 -8.33 -1.11
CA PHE A 118 -5.00 -9.20 0.06
C PHE A 118 -3.66 -9.18 0.78
N TYR A 119 -3.64 -9.63 2.03
CA TYR A 119 -2.45 -9.55 2.84
C TYR A 119 -2.09 -10.86 3.53
N SER A 120 -0.84 -10.94 3.95
CA SER A 120 -0.22 -12.06 4.64
C SER A 120 0.80 -11.51 5.64
N PHE A 121 1.01 -12.21 6.75
CA PHE A 121 2.14 -11.94 7.64
C PHE A 121 3.37 -12.79 7.30
N GLN A 122 3.22 -13.75 6.38
CA GLN A 122 4.30 -14.61 5.92
C GLN A 122 5.11 -13.95 4.80
N ASP A 123 6.41 -14.16 4.84
CA ASP A 123 7.32 -13.66 3.81
C ASP A 123 7.10 -14.38 2.47
N MET A 124 7.26 -13.63 1.38
CA MET A 124 7.24 -14.22 0.03
C MET A 124 8.48 -15.06 -0.23
N ILE A 125 8.41 -15.96 -1.22
CA ILE A 125 9.56 -16.74 -1.65
C ILE A 125 10.63 -15.78 -2.22
N GLN A 126 11.81 -15.78 -1.60
CA GLN A 126 12.93 -14.92 -1.98
C GLN A 126 14.14 -15.72 -2.48
N THR A 127 15.01 -15.07 -3.24
CA THR A 127 16.36 -15.58 -3.58
C THR A 127 17.33 -15.39 -2.42
N THR A 128 18.54 -15.95 -2.53
CA THR A 128 19.67 -15.66 -1.61
C THR A 128 20.05 -14.18 -1.54
N THR A 129 19.58 -13.37 -2.51
CA THR A 129 19.75 -11.91 -2.55
C THR A 129 18.51 -11.15 -2.07
N MET A 130 17.59 -11.84 -1.36
CA MET A 130 16.32 -11.30 -0.84
C MET A 130 15.38 -10.72 -1.90
N LYS A 131 15.54 -11.12 -3.17
CA LYS A 131 14.63 -10.70 -4.25
C LYS A 131 13.47 -11.68 -4.36
N VAL A 132 12.26 -11.15 -4.38
CA VAL A 132 11.04 -11.96 -4.56
C VAL A 132 11.10 -12.77 -5.86
N ARG A 133 10.88 -14.08 -5.76
CA ARG A 133 10.79 -15.02 -6.88
C ARG A 133 9.36 -15.00 -7.44
N ARG A 134 9.02 -13.91 -8.12
CA ARG A 134 7.70 -13.62 -8.72
C ARG A 134 7.00 -14.82 -9.34
N GLY A 135 7.67 -15.57 -10.22
CA GLY A 135 7.06 -16.72 -10.90
C GLY A 135 6.59 -17.79 -9.93
N MET A 136 7.43 -18.17 -8.97
CA MET A 136 7.07 -19.16 -7.94
C MET A 136 5.96 -18.65 -7.02
N GLU A 137 6.04 -17.38 -6.63
CA GLU A 137 5.00 -16.77 -5.79
C GLU A 137 3.63 -16.74 -6.50
N MET A 138 3.62 -16.46 -7.81
CA MET A 138 2.41 -16.49 -8.63
C MET A 138 1.87 -17.90 -8.82
N ASP A 139 2.74 -18.90 -9.00
CA ASP A 139 2.32 -20.29 -9.12
C ASP A 139 1.72 -20.81 -7.81
N ASN A 140 2.31 -20.46 -6.66
CA ASN A 140 1.76 -20.77 -5.34
C ASN A 140 0.39 -20.12 -5.13
N LEU A 141 0.23 -18.85 -5.52
CA LEU A 141 -1.05 -18.16 -5.41
C LEU A 141 -2.12 -18.82 -6.28
N LYS A 142 -1.80 -19.27 -7.49
CA LYS A 142 -2.75 -20.00 -8.34
C LYS A 142 -3.25 -21.28 -7.67
N VAL A 143 -2.32 -22.08 -7.13
CA VAL A 143 -2.66 -23.33 -6.42
C VAL A 143 -3.57 -23.04 -5.23
N LEU A 144 -3.24 -22.02 -4.43
CA LEU A 144 -4.04 -21.58 -3.30
C LEU A 144 -5.49 -21.25 -3.71
N TYR A 145 -5.65 -20.52 -4.81
CA TYR A 145 -6.97 -20.11 -5.28
C TYR A 145 -7.80 -21.27 -5.83
N GLU A 146 -7.20 -22.13 -6.64
CA GLU A 146 -7.87 -23.33 -7.17
C GLU A 146 -8.41 -24.24 -6.06
N GLN A 147 -7.67 -24.36 -4.96
CA GLN A 147 -8.08 -25.16 -3.81
C GLN A 147 -9.19 -24.49 -3.00
N SER A 148 -9.10 -23.17 -2.79
CA SER A 148 -10.08 -22.42 -1.99
C SER A 148 -11.46 -22.33 -2.65
N LYS A 149 -11.55 -22.44 -3.98
CA LYS A 149 -12.75 -22.10 -4.78
C LYS A 149 -13.29 -20.68 -4.54
N GLU A 150 -12.49 -19.82 -3.93
CA GLU A 150 -12.87 -18.43 -3.65
C GLU A 150 -12.63 -17.55 -4.88
N ASN A 151 -13.51 -16.56 -5.09
CA ASN A 151 -13.31 -15.56 -6.12
C ASN A 151 -12.27 -14.51 -5.65
N TRP A 152 -11.33 -14.12 -6.50
CA TRP A 152 -10.31 -13.10 -6.20
C TRP A 152 -10.90 -11.75 -5.76
N GLN A 153 -12.16 -11.46 -6.11
CA GLN A 153 -12.89 -10.27 -5.65
C GLN A 153 -13.33 -10.38 -4.18
N ALA A 154 -13.64 -11.59 -3.71
CA ALA A 154 -14.12 -11.84 -2.36
C ALA A 154 -13.02 -11.69 -1.30
N LEU A 155 -11.75 -11.83 -1.72
CA LEU A 155 -10.58 -11.77 -0.84
C LEU A 155 -10.04 -10.35 -0.62
N ARG A 156 -10.77 -9.32 -1.08
CA ARG A 156 -10.33 -7.94 -0.95
C ARG A 156 -10.12 -7.56 0.53
N GLY A 157 -8.87 -7.27 0.88
CA GLY A 157 -8.46 -6.93 2.24
C GLY A 157 -8.57 -8.08 3.23
N ALA A 158 -8.61 -9.34 2.77
CA ALA A 158 -8.60 -10.52 3.62
C ALA A 158 -7.17 -11.00 3.91
N ASN A 159 -7.00 -11.69 5.05
CA ASN A 159 -5.78 -12.41 5.37
C ASN A 159 -5.77 -13.77 4.63
N ILE A 160 -4.77 -14.01 3.79
CA ILE A 160 -4.62 -15.27 3.05
C ILE A 160 -3.86 -16.36 3.81
N ASP A 161 -3.25 -16.07 4.95
CA ASP A 161 -2.47 -17.04 5.73
C ASP A 161 -3.31 -18.25 6.14
N LYS A 162 -4.60 -18.03 6.42
CA LYS A 162 -5.56 -19.09 6.76
C LYS A 162 -5.82 -20.04 5.58
N LEU A 163 -5.77 -19.52 4.35
CA LEU A 163 -5.91 -20.33 3.14
C LEU A 163 -4.64 -21.16 2.93
N THR A 164 -3.47 -20.59 3.21
CA THR A 164 -2.18 -21.26 3.05
C THR A 164 -2.06 -22.46 4.00
N ALA A 165 -2.47 -22.30 5.26
CA ALA A 165 -2.47 -23.39 6.23
C ALA A 165 -3.35 -24.59 5.79
N ALA A 166 -4.54 -24.32 5.23
CA ALA A 166 -5.42 -25.36 4.71
C ALA A 166 -4.86 -26.07 3.45
N ALA A 167 -4.09 -25.34 2.62
CA ALA A 167 -3.40 -25.88 1.46
C ALA A 167 -2.21 -26.78 1.85
N GLU A 168 -1.43 -26.38 2.86
CA GLU A 168 -0.29 -27.15 3.39
C GLU A 168 -0.75 -28.46 4.06
N GLU A 169 -1.87 -28.43 4.80
CA GLU A 169 -2.50 -29.64 5.37
C GLU A 169 -3.01 -30.59 4.27
N SER A 170 -3.53 -30.04 3.17
CA SER A 170 -3.99 -30.82 2.02
C SER A 170 -2.84 -31.50 1.27
N GLN A 171 -1.69 -30.81 1.11
CA GLN A 171 -0.49 -31.40 0.50
C GLN A 171 0.12 -32.52 1.37
N ASN A 172 0.20 -32.35 2.70
CA ASN A 172 0.65 -33.40 3.61
C ASN A 172 -0.33 -34.59 3.71
N SER A 173 -1.62 -34.38 3.43
CA SER A 173 -2.61 -35.47 3.38
C SER A 173 -2.57 -36.30 2.09
N THR A 174 -1.93 -35.80 1.03
CA THR A 174 -1.84 -36.47 -0.28
C THR A 174 -0.80 -37.61 -0.26
N GLU A 175 0.16 -37.59 0.67
CA GLU A 175 1.10 -38.71 0.91
C GLU A 175 0.54 -39.80 1.85
N ALA A 176 -0.64 -39.59 2.46
CA ALA A 176 -1.10 -40.41 3.60
C ALA A 176 -2.50 -41.04 3.45
N LYS A 177 -3.08 -41.13 2.24
CA LYS A 177 -4.42 -41.71 2.05
C LYS A 177 -4.52 -42.67 0.87
N ASP A 178 -3.76 -43.75 0.92
CA ASP A 178 -4.27 -45.07 0.54
C ASP A 178 -4.71 -45.76 1.84
N ASN A 179 -6.03 -45.73 2.10
CA ASN A 179 -6.82 -46.82 2.68
C ASN A 179 -8.06 -46.31 3.44
N THR A 180 -9.17 -46.93 3.03
CA THR A 180 -10.43 -47.21 3.75
C THR A 180 -11.62 -46.26 3.55
N SER A 181 -12.69 -46.92 3.13
CA SER A 181 -13.98 -46.46 2.64
C SER A 181 -15.09 -46.67 3.68
N GLY A 182 -16.13 -45.82 3.59
CA GLY A 182 -17.53 -46.16 3.84
C GLY A 182 -18.08 -46.04 5.28
N LEU A 183 -19.09 -45.19 5.50
CA LEU A 183 -20.53 -45.56 5.46
C LEU A 183 -21.45 -44.35 5.79
N THR A 184 -22.75 -44.58 5.64
CA THR A 184 -23.84 -43.68 5.22
C THR A 184 -24.70 -43.00 6.31
N ALA A 185 -25.56 -42.09 5.82
CA ALA A 185 -26.56 -41.22 6.45
C ALA A 185 -27.66 -41.88 7.32
N GLU A 186 -28.30 -41.08 8.19
CA GLU A 186 -29.73 -40.66 8.14
C GLU A 186 -30.20 -40.00 9.46
N GLY A 187 -31.25 -39.15 9.39
CA GLY A 187 -32.20 -39.00 10.50
C GLY A 187 -32.44 -37.60 11.07
N SER A 188 -33.53 -36.97 10.65
CA SER A 188 -34.16 -35.74 11.13
C SER A 188 -34.80 -35.82 12.53
N ASP A 189 -34.95 -34.69 13.24
CA ASP A 189 -36.25 -34.37 13.87
C ASP A 189 -36.46 -32.90 14.27
N LYS A 190 -37.74 -32.50 14.30
CA LYS A 190 -38.25 -31.12 14.39
C LYS A 190 -38.46 -30.62 15.83
N LYS A 191 -38.60 -29.27 15.93
CA LYS A 191 -39.59 -28.46 16.69
C LYS A 191 -39.13 -27.58 17.89
N VAL A 192 -39.41 -26.27 17.69
CA VAL A 192 -39.98 -25.26 18.63
C VAL A 192 -39.03 -24.45 19.54
N ALA A 193 -39.00 -23.12 19.33
CA ALA A 193 -39.05 -22.08 20.39
C ALA A 193 -39.24 -20.65 19.79
N LYS A 194 -40.39 -20.01 20.11
CA LYS A 194 -40.63 -18.54 20.17
C LYS A 194 -39.87 -17.96 21.40
N PRO A 195 -39.80 -16.65 21.72
CA PRO A 195 -39.57 -15.40 21.00
C PRO A 195 -38.20 -14.75 21.37
N GLU A 196 -37.33 -15.44 22.13
CA GLU A 196 -36.03 -14.92 22.60
C GLU A 196 -35.00 -14.71 21.47
N LYS A 197 -35.17 -15.44 20.36
CA LYS A 197 -34.33 -15.30 19.17
C LYS A 197 -34.49 -13.92 18.52
N GLU A 198 -35.66 -13.31 18.55
CA GLU A 198 -35.88 -11.99 17.93
C GLU A 198 -35.16 -10.87 18.69
N ASN A 199 -35.16 -10.90 20.03
CA ASN A 199 -34.37 -9.96 20.82
C ASN A 199 -32.86 -10.14 20.58
N SER A 200 -32.38 -11.39 20.50
CA SER A 200 -30.98 -11.68 20.16
C SER A 200 -30.61 -11.20 18.75
N ILE A 201 -31.51 -11.33 17.77
CA ILE A 201 -31.30 -10.85 16.40
C ILE A 201 -31.26 -9.32 16.37
N LEU A 202 -32.17 -8.64 17.08
CA LEU A 202 -32.19 -7.18 17.18
C LEU A 202 -30.93 -6.63 17.85
N GLU A 203 -30.51 -7.25 18.96
CA GLU A 203 -29.27 -6.91 19.68
C GLU A 203 -28.06 -7.04 18.75
N ASN A 204 -27.97 -8.13 18.00
CA ASN A 204 -26.90 -8.36 17.03
C ASN A 204 -26.93 -7.39 15.84
N MET A 205 -28.12 -6.99 15.36
CA MET A 205 -28.25 -5.94 14.34
C MET A 205 -27.78 -4.59 14.88
N ARG A 206 -28.19 -4.24 16.10
CA ARG A 206 -27.80 -2.99 16.77
C ARG A 206 -26.29 -2.95 17.01
N LEU A 207 -25.70 -4.07 17.44
CA LEU A 207 -24.25 -4.21 17.60
C LEU A 207 -23.51 -4.08 16.25
N LYS A 208 -24.05 -4.64 15.17
CA LYS A 208 -23.51 -4.47 13.80
C LYS A 208 -23.59 -3.01 13.35
N GLU A 209 -24.70 -2.32 13.60
CA GLU A 209 -24.85 -0.89 13.28
C GLU A 209 -23.90 -0.03 14.09
N LEU A 210 -23.74 -0.31 15.38
CA LEU A 210 -22.81 0.41 16.24
C LEU A 210 -21.36 0.18 15.81
N LYS A 211 -21.00 -1.07 15.46
CA LYS A 211 -19.68 -1.38 14.88
C LYS A 211 -19.46 -0.62 13.57
N ARG A 212 -20.45 -0.56 12.68
CA ARG A 212 -20.37 0.20 11.42
C ARG A 212 -20.25 1.72 11.68
N ALA A 213 -21.00 2.26 12.64
CA ALA A 213 -20.95 3.68 13.00
C ALA A 213 -19.60 4.04 13.63
N ARG A 214 -19.12 3.22 14.56
CA ARG A 214 -17.78 3.31 15.15
C ARG A 214 -16.71 3.24 14.07
N HIS A 215 -16.88 2.32 13.12
CA HIS A 215 -15.97 2.17 12.00
C HIS A 215 -15.94 3.44 11.12
N ARG A 216 -17.10 4.00 10.77
CA ARG A 216 -17.19 5.29 10.05
C ARG A 216 -16.50 6.42 10.81
N TYR A 217 -16.74 6.52 12.12
CA TYR A 217 -16.11 7.53 12.97
C TYR A 217 -14.59 7.43 12.97
N TYR A 218 -14.03 6.24 13.24
CA TYR A 218 -12.58 6.07 13.24
C TYR A 218 -11.96 6.20 11.84
N ARG A 219 -12.71 5.92 10.77
CA ARG A 219 -12.27 6.21 9.39
C ARG A 219 -12.12 7.72 9.18
N GLU A 220 -13.12 8.52 9.59
CA GLU A 220 -13.06 9.99 9.51
C GLU A 220 -11.96 10.56 10.42
N LEU A 221 -11.85 10.05 11.65
CA LEU A 221 -10.84 10.47 12.61
C LEU A 221 -9.41 10.19 12.10
N ARG A 222 -9.19 9.04 11.45
CA ARG A 222 -7.92 8.72 10.80
C ARG A 222 -7.56 9.70 9.69
N VAL A 223 -8.53 10.08 8.84
CA VAL A 223 -8.32 11.10 7.80
C VAL A 223 -7.95 12.44 8.41
N ILE A 224 -8.65 12.86 9.48
CA ILE A 224 -8.37 14.10 10.20
C ILE A 224 -6.96 14.09 10.81
N ASN A 225 -6.57 12.99 11.47
CA ASN A 225 -5.24 12.87 12.08
C ASN A 225 -4.13 12.89 11.02
N ARG A 226 -4.30 12.20 9.88
CA ARG A 226 -3.34 12.27 8.76
C ARG A 226 -3.25 13.68 8.16
N MET A 227 -4.38 14.37 8.00
CA MET A 227 -4.37 15.78 7.56
C MET A 227 -3.64 16.68 8.56
N ARG A 228 -3.82 16.44 9.86
CA ARG A 228 -3.12 17.17 10.92
C ARG A 228 -1.60 16.97 10.83
N GLU A 229 -1.13 15.73 10.72
CA GLU A 229 0.29 15.42 10.52
C GLU A 229 0.87 16.09 9.27
N ASN A 230 0.12 16.07 8.16
CA ASN A 230 0.55 16.73 6.92
C ASN A 230 0.62 18.26 7.07
N ILE A 231 -0.33 18.88 7.79
CA ILE A 231 -0.30 20.30 8.12
C ILE A 231 0.92 20.62 8.99
N GLU A 232 1.23 19.77 9.96
CA GLU A 232 2.36 19.95 10.86
C GLU A 232 3.71 19.84 10.13
N LYS A 233 3.87 18.84 9.25
CA LYS A 233 5.02 18.74 8.34
C LYS A 233 5.18 19.99 7.47
N ARG A 234 4.08 20.48 6.87
CA ARG A 234 4.09 21.70 6.06
C ARG A 234 4.45 22.95 6.87
N ARG A 235 3.97 23.06 8.11
CA ARG A 235 4.36 24.14 9.03
C ARG A 235 5.86 24.10 9.33
N GLY A 236 6.42 22.90 9.53
CA GLY A 236 7.86 22.73 9.73
C GLY A 236 8.68 23.23 8.53
N LEU A 237 8.28 22.84 7.32
CA LEU A 237 8.92 23.32 6.07
C LEU A 237 8.80 24.85 5.93
N LEU A 238 7.62 25.42 6.23
CA LEU A 238 7.41 26.86 6.15
C LEU A 238 8.31 27.63 7.14
N ALA A 239 8.48 27.11 8.35
CA ALA A 239 9.38 27.70 9.35
C ALA A 239 10.87 27.57 8.95
N GLU A 240 11.23 26.53 8.19
CA GLU A 240 12.57 26.41 7.59
C GLU A 240 12.78 27.44 6.47
N ASP A 241 11.79 27.61 5.60
CA ASP A 241 11.81 28.63 4.55
C ASP A 241 11.89 30.06 5.12
N GLU A 242 11.15 30.37 6.19
CA GLU A 242 11.23 31.66 6.90
C GLU A 242 12.64 31.92 7.45
N ARG A 243 13.27 30.94 8.09
CA ARG A 243 14.66 31.04 8.56
C ARG A 243 15.64 31.27 7.41
N ASN A 244 15.46 30.56 6.29
CA ASN A 244 16.28 30.75 5.11
C ASN A 244 16.15 32.17 4.55
N LEU A 245 14.94 32.74 4.56
CA LEU A 245 14.69 34.11 4.13
C LEU A 245 15.37 35.13 5.05
N GLU A 246 15.31 34.94 6.36
CA GLU A 246 16.01 35.81 7.34
C GLU A 246 17.53 35.79 7.11
N ILE A 247 18.12 34.61 6.87
CA ILE A 247 19.53 34.48 6.52
C ILE A 247 19.84 35.24 5.22
N CYS A 248 19.03 35.08 4.18
CA CYS A 248 19.20 35.81 2.93
C CYS A 248 19.12 37.34 3.14
N GLU A 249 18.17 37.82 3.93
CA GLU A 249 18.01 39.25 4.22
C GLU A 249 19.22 39.80 5.00
N ALA A 250 19.73 39.05 5.98
CA ALA A 250 20.93 39.40 6.73
C ALA A 250 22.16 39.50 5.82
N VAL A 251 22.36 38.53 4.91
CA VAL A 251 23.45 38.55 3.94
C VAL A 251 23.34 39.77 3.00
N LEU A 252 22.13 40.08 2.53
CA LEU A 252 21.89 41.25 1.68
C LEU A 252 22.17 42.55 2.43
N LYS A 253 21.72 42.69 3.69
CA LYS A 253 22.02 43.86 4.54
C LYS A 253 23.53 44.03 4.76
N GLN A 254 24.25 42.94 5.03
CA GLN A 254 25.70 42.98 5.22
C GLN A 254 26.42 43.42 3.93
N ARG A 255 26.02 42.90 2.77
CA ARG A 255 26.54 43.34 1.47
C ARG A 255 26.26 44.82 1.22
N LEU A 256 25.04 45.27 1.48
CA LEU A 256 24.62 46.65 1.28
C LEU A 256 25.40 47.62 2.18
N ASN A 257 25.65 47.24 3.43
CA ASN A 257 26.49 48.02 4.35
C ASN A 257 27.95 48.07 3.87
N LYS A 258 28.49 46.97 3.35
CA LYS A 258 29.85 46.95 2.77
C LYS A 258 29.96 47.89 1.57
N ILE A 259 28.98 47.87 0.66
CA ILE A 259 28.91 48.80 -0.47
C ILE A 259 28.83 50.25 0.00
N LYS A 260 27.97 50.55 0.99
CA LYS A 260 27.87 51.90 1.58
C LYS A 260 29.19 52.39 2.17
N GLN A 261 29.88 51.55 2.95
CA GLN A 261 31.20 51.87 3.50
C GLN A 261 32.22 52.15 2.41
N THR A 262 32.24 51.36 1.33
CA THR A 262 33.13 51.61 0.19
C THR A 262 32.83 52.94 -0.50
N ILE A 263 31.55 53.30 -0.67
CA ILE A 263 31.14 54.60 -1.26
C ILE A 263 31.54 55.78 -0.36
N GLU A 264 31.43 55.64 0.97
CA GLU A 264 31.81 56.69 1.93
C GLU A 264 33.33 56.89 2.04
N VAL A 265 34.12 55.83 1.86
CA VAL A 265 35.58 55.88 1.93
C VAL A 265 36.20 56.35 0.60
N ASP A 266 35.64 55.93 -0.53
CA ASP A 266 36.11 56.31 -1.88
C ASP A 266 35.09 57.23 -2.55
N GLY A 267 35.17 58.53 -2.28
CA GLY A 267 34.36 59.58 -2.92
C GLY A 267 34.59 59.75 -4.44
N SER A 268 35.05 58.73 -5.19
CA SER A 268 35.27 58.83 -6.64
C SER A 268 35.11 57.55 -7.48
N ALA A 269 34.71 56.38 -6.93
CA ALA A 269 34.64 55.14 -7.73
C ALA A 269 33.25 54.87 -8.36
N SER A 270 33.19 54.66 -9.68
CA SER A 270 31.96 54.43 -10.45
C SER A 270 31.35 53.02 -10.24
N PRO A 271 30.00 52.88 -10.10
CA PRO A 271 29.34 51.61 -9.73
C PRO A 271 29.54 50.42 -10.68
N LYS A 272 30.02 50.65 -11.90
CA LYS A 272 30.15 49.61 -12.94
C LYS A 272 31.30 48.62 -12.70
N ALA A 273 32.32 48.97 -11.90
CA ALA A 273 33.46 48.10 -11.65
C ALA A 273 33.16 46.98 -10.62
N LEU A 274 32.11 47.13 -9.80
CA LEU A 274 31.85 46.27 -8.64
C LEU A 274 30.95 45.04 -8.91
N LEU A 275 30.39 44.90 -10.13
CA LEU A 275 29.52 43.78 -10.51
C LEU A 275 30.26 42.64 -11.24
N GLN A 276 31.55 42.80 -11.56
CA GLN A 276 32.32 41.82 -12.35
C GLN A 276 33.29 40.94 -11.54
N GLU A 277 33.52 41.24 -10.26
CA GLU A 277 34.26 40.36 -9.36
C GLU A 277 33.29 39.74 -8.34
N ASN A 278 32.64 38.63 -8.72
CA ASN A 278 32.13 37.50 -7.91
C ASN A 278 30.90 36.84 -8.57
#